data_AF-A0A4R5DMI5-F1
#
_entry.id   AF-A0A4R5DMI5-F1
#
_cell.length_a   1.000
_cell.length_b   1.000
_cell.length_c   1.000
_cell.angle_alpha   90.00
_cell.angle_beta   90.00
_cell.angle_gamma   90.00
#
_symmetry.space_group_name_H-M   'P 1'
#
loop_
_entity.id
_entity.type
_entity.pdbx_description
1 polymer ?
#
loop_
_entity_poly.entity_id
_entity_poly.type
_entity_poly.pdbx_seq_one_letter_code
_entity_poly.pdbx_strand_id
1 'polypeptide(L)'
;MLSEDQQDFYLRWLEKADNIVSEDIASLIDKYVTLFTTYNFLYNIVPIKKAQDTGNVREQVGDRAGATTFTIDFLGATAISHFLTQEALDNQIDSLRLAMPDFNIDLNKGIPQPRRDQQLINGLQSAVPGTKILALMKTLYSIRCNIVHGEKALHQYQEMLLLPAIQLLRAIVVYVHSRVDT
;
A
#
# COMPACT_ATOMS: atom_id res chain seq x y z
N MET A 1 20.17 8.64 1.18
CA MET A 1 20.23 8.64 -0.29
C MET A 1 20.40 7.21 -0.80
N LEU A 2 19.59 6.83 -1.80
CA LEU A 2 19.67 5.51 -2.44
C LEU A 2 20.90 5.42 -3.36
N SER A 3 21.38 4.20 -3.64
CA SER A 3 22.41 3.99 -4.66
C SER A 3 21.85 4.22 -6.08
N GLU A 4 22.73 4.42 -7.06
CA GLU A 4 22.33 4.57 -8.47
C GLU A 4 21.47 3.39 -8.94
N ASP A 5 21.89 2.15 -8.68
CA ASP A 5 21.09 0.94 -9.02
C ASP A 5 19.70 0.92 -8.37
N GLN A 6 19.59 1.43 -7.13
CA GLN A 6 18.33 1.50 -6.40
C GLN A 6 17.40 2.57 -6.98
N GLN A 7 17.95 3.71 -7.40
CA GLN A 7 17.22 4.75 -8.10
C GLN A 7 16.73 4.27 -9.46
N ASP A 8 17.61 3.65 -10.24
CA ASP A 8 17.29 3.05 -11.53
C ASP A 8 16.16 2.03 -11.42
N PHE A 9 16.21 1.16 -10.39
CA PHE A 9 15.13 0.21 -10.12
C PHE A 9 13.81 0.94 -9.84
N TYR A 10 13.81 1.90 -8.90
CA TYR A 10 12.60 2.64 -8.54
C TYR A 10 11.98 3.37 -9.75
N LEU A 11 12.78 4.15 -10.49
CA LEU A 11 12.30 4.95 -11.61
C LEU A 11 11.71 4.07 -12.71
N ARG A 12 12.40 2.99 -13.11
CA ARG A 12 11.91 2.08 -14.16
C ARG A 12 10.62 1.36 -13.76
N TRP A 13 10.51 0.95 -12.50
CA TRP A 13 9.30 0.24 -12.03
C TRP A 13 8.11 1.17 -11.82
N LEU A 14 8.34 2.39 -11.36
CA LEU A 14 7.29 3.41 -11.27
C LEU A 14 6.81 3.83 -12.67
N GLU A 15 7.73 4.11 -13.60
CA GLU A 15 7.40 4.42 -14.99
C GLU A 15 6.62 3.26 -15.65
N LYS A 16 7.06 2.01 -15.41
CA LYS A 16 6.33 0.83 -15.88
C LYS A 16 4.90 0.81 -15.36
N ALA A 17 4.68 1.08 -14.07
CA ALA A 17 3.34 1.12 -13.50
C ALA A 17 2.48 2.23 -14.11
N ASP A 18 3.06 3.40 -14.34
CA ASP A 18 2.38 4.56 -14.90
C ASP A 18 1.96 4.34 -16.36
N ASN A 19 2.78 3.63 -17.14
CA ASN A 19 2.52 3.29 -18.53
C ASN A 19 1.49 2.15 -18.72
N ILE A 20 1.05 1.47 -17.66
CA ILE A 20 -0.04 0.50 -17.77
C ILE A 20 -1.37 1.24 -17.93
N VAL A 21 -1.95 1.11 -19.13
CA VAL A 21 -3.24 1.66 -19.52
C VAL A 21 -4.35 0.84 -18.86
N SER A 22 -5.17 1.49 -18.02
CA SER A 22 -6.17 0.82 -17.17
C SER A 22 -7.52 0.66 -17.87
N GLU A 23 -7.54 -0.01 -19.03
CA GLU A 23 -8.76 -0.23 -19.84
C GLU A 23 -9.59 -1.43 -19.39
N ASP A 24 -8.98 -2.38 -18.67
CA ASP A 24 -9.66 -3.56 -18.15
C ASP A 24 -9.14 -3.97 -16.76
N ILE A 25 -9.84 -4.95 -16.16
CA ILE A 25 -9.49 -5.51 -14.85
C ILE A 25 -8.08 -6.10 -14.82
N ALA A 26 -7.67 -6.79 -15.89
CA ALA A 26 -6.35 -7.41 -15.95
C ALA A 26 -5.26 -6.34 -15.85
N SER A 27 -5.42 -5.24 -16.57
CA SER A 27 -4.52 -4.09 -16.55
C SER A 27 -4.53 -3.37 -15.21
N LEU A 28 -5.68 -3.26 -14.53
CA LEU A 28 -5.74 -2.74 -13.16
C LEU A 28 -4.98 -3.63 -12.17
N ILE A 29 -5.12 -4.95 -12.28
CA ILE A 29 -4.38 -5.92 -11.47
C ILE A 29 -2.88 -5.79 -11.74
N ASP A 30 -2.47 -5.76 -13.00
CA ASP A 30 -1.06 -5.61 -13.40
C ASP A 30 -0.46 -4.31 -12.87
N LYS A 31 -1.22 -3.21 -12.95
CA LYS A 31 -0.82 -1.92 -12.39
C LYS A 31 -0.66 -1.98 -10.88
N TYR A 32 -1.63 -2.56 -10.18
CA TYR A 32 -1.58 -2.72 -8.73
C TYR A 32 -0.38 -3.57 -8.29
N VAL A 33 -0.14 -4.70 -8.95
CA VAL A 33 0.99 -5.59 -8.68
C VAL A 33 2.32 -4.89 -8.95
N THR A 34 2.43 -4.17 -10.07
CA THR A 34 3.66 -3.43 -10.42
C THR A 34 3.97 -2.33 -9.40
N LEU A 35 2.94 -1.58 -8.96
CA LEU A 35 3.07 -0.61 -7.87
C LEU A 35 3.48 -1.29 -6.56
N PHE A 36 2.89 -2.44 -6.24
CA PHE A 36 3.22 -3.14 -5.00
C PHE A 36 4.63 -3.72 -5.03
N THR A 37 5.14 -4.16 -6.18
CA THR A 37 6.56 -4.53 -6.32
C THR A 37 7.47 -3.33 -6.02
N THR A 38 7.12 -2.15 -6.52
CA THR A 38 7.85 -0.91 -6.22
C THR A 38 7.78 -0.57 -4.73
N TYR A 39 6.59 -0.69 -4.12
CA TYR A 39 6.41 -0.49 -2.69
C TYR A 39 7.20 -1.49 -1.85
N ASN A 40 7.21 -2.78 -2.24
CA ASN A 40 7.99 -3.84 -1.60
C ASN A 40 9.48 -3.57 -1.59
N PHE A 41 10.02 -3.12 -2.72
CA PHE A 41 11.39 -2.67 -2.78
C PHE A 41 11.67 -1.54 -1.77
N LEU A 42 10.82 -0.51 -1.75
CA LEU A 42 11.01 0.65 -0.87
C LEU A 42 10.89 0.29 0.62
N TYR A 43 9.86 -0.46 1.04
CA TYR A 43 9.74 -0.81 2.45
C TYR A 43 10.82 -1.79 2.94
N ASN A 44 11.48 -2.52 2.04
CA ASN A 44 12.66 -3.32 2.39
C ASN A 44 13.92 -2.47 2.60
N ILE A 45 13.94 -1.24 2.08
CA ILE A 45 15.00 -0.25 2.34
C ILE A 45 14.77 0.47 3.66
N VAL A 46 13.51 0.68 4.07
CA VAL A 46 13.16 1.42 5.29
C VAL A 46 13.94 0.96 6.55
N PRO A 47 14.10 -0.35 6.86
CA PRO A 47 14.93 -0.78 8.00
C PRO A 47 16.41 -0.40 7.90
N ILE A 48 16.96 -0.38 6.68
CA ILE A 48 18.34 0.04 6.42
C ILE A 48 18.47 1.54 6.68
N LYS A 49 17.54 2.33 6.14
CA LYS A 49 17.53 3.79 6.29
C LYS A 49 17.34 4.20 7.76
N LYS A 50 16.37 3.62 8.46
CA LYS A 50 16.14 3.87 9.89
C LYS A 50 17.38 3.56 10.74
N ALA A 51 18.09 2.47 10.44
CA ALA A 51 19.34 2.11 11.12
C ALA A 51 20.45 3.16 10.89
N GLN A 52 20.60 3.64 9.66
CA GLN A 52 21.54 4.71 9.31
C GLN A 52 21.21 6.03 10.04
N ASP A 53 19.94 6.43 10.06
CA ASP A 53 19.50 7.69 10.66
C ASP A 53 19.60 7.69 12.19
N THR A 54 19.45 6.52 12.83
CA THR A 54 19.47 6.38 14.29
C THR A 54 20.80 5.89 14.86
N GLY A 55 21.70 5.35 14.02
CA GLY A 55 22.91 4.65 14.44
C GLY A 55 22.64 3.28 15.08
N ASN A 56 21.40 2.80 15.08
CA ASN A 56 21.02 1.50 15.65
C ASN A 56 21.28 0.34 14.69
N VAL A 57 21.27 -0.88 15.21
CA VAL A 57 21.34 -2.11 14.40
C VAL A 57 20.08 -2.24 13.55
N ARG A 58 20.25 -2.69 12.29
CA ARG A 58 19.15 -2.98 11.38
C ARG A 58 18.20 -4.04 11.97
N GLU A 59 16.92 -3.68 12.07
CA GLU A 59 15.87 -4.58 12.51
C GLU A 59 15.53 -5.61 11.41
N GLN A 60 15.31 -6.87 11.82
CA GLN A 60 14.72 -7.89 10.94
C GLN A 60 13.20 -7.73 10.94
N VAL A 61 12.65 -7.32 9.80
CA VAL A 61 11.23 -7.00 9.67
C VAL A 61 10.59 -7.96 8.67
N GLY A 62 9.53 -8.66 9.08
CA GLY A 62 8.78 -9.55 8.19
C GLY A 62 7.91 -8.76 7.19
N ASP A 63 7.54 -9.40 6.06
CA ASP A 63 6.86 -8.77 4.92
C ASP A 63 5.66 -7.89 5.32
N ARG A 64 4.69 -8.47 6.07
CA ARG A 64 3.50 -7.75 6.53
C ARG A 64 3.83 -6.57 7.43
N ALA A 65 4.81 -6.70 8.33
CA ALA A 65 5.21 -5.62 9.22
C ALA A 65 5.93 -4.50 8.45
N GLY A 66 6.78 -4.88 7.48
CA GLY A 66 7.46 -3.96 6.57
C GLY A 66 6.46 -3.10 5.80
N ALA A 67 5.49 -3.75 5.16
CA ALA A 67 4.45 -3.08 4.38
C ALA A 67 3.40 -2.31 5.19
N THR A 68 3.43 -2.40 6.53
CA THR A 68 2.43 -1.76 7.39
C THR A 68 3.09 -1.00 8.54
N THR A 69 3.12 -1.59 9.75
CA THR A 69 3.51 -0.92 10.99
C THR A 69 4.90 -0.30 10.91
N PHE A 70 5.88 -1.00 10.34
CA PHE A 70 7.26 -0.52 10.32
C PHE A 70 7.45 0.70 9.40
N THR A 71 6.81 0.67 8.23
CA THR A 71 6.81 1.85 7.34
C THR A 71 6.06 3.02 7.97
N ILE A 72 4.94 2.75 8.66
CA ILE A 72 4.20 3.79 9.38
C ILE A 72 5.05 4.42 10.49
N ASP A 73 5.78 3.60 11.26
CA ASP A 73 6.62 4.07 12.34
C ASP A 73 7.80 4.92 11.82
N PHE A 74 8.36 4.56 10.67
CA PHE A 74 9.43 5.32 10.03
C PHE A 74 8.95 6.67 9.48
N LEU A 75 7.80 6.69 8.79
CA LEU A 75 7.28 7.90 8.14
C LEU A 75 6.51 8.81 9.10
N GLY A 76 5.87 8.24 10.11
CA GLY A 76 4.89 8.89 10.99
C GLY A 76 3.48 8.88 10.39
N ALA A 77 2.53 8.25 11.10
CA ALA A 77 1.13 8.15 10.63
C ALA A 77 0.46 9.51 10.35
N THR A 78 0.71 10.52 11.20
CA THR A 78 0.18 11.87 10.99
C THR A 78 0.75 12.50 9.73
N ALA A 79 2.03 12.28 9.43
CA ALA A 79 2.67 12.82 8.23
C ALA A 79 2.11 12.14 6.97
N ILE A 80 1.91 10.82 6.99
CA ILE A 80 1.24 10.10 5.89
C ILE A 80 -0.18 10.64 5.68
N SER A 81 -0.97 10.78 6.76
CA SER A 81 -2.33 11.29 6.66
C SER A 81 -2.37 12.69 6.09
N HIS A 82 -1.47 13.58 6.53
CA HIS A 82 -1.39 14.94 6.01
C HIS A 82 -1.01 14.97 4.53
N PHE A 83 -0.01 14.17 4.14
CA PHE A 83 0.40 14.04 2.74
C PHE A 83 -0.76 13.57 1.85
N LEU A 84 -1.51 12.55 2.24
CA LEU A 84 -2.66 12.06 1.46
C LEU A 84 -3.77 13.12 1.31
N THR A 85 -4.02 13.91 2.36
CA THR A 85 -4.96 15.04 2.28
C THR A 85 -4.45 16.15 1.35
N GLN A 86 -3.15 16.46 1.38
CA GLN A 86 -2.53 17.43 0.45
C GLN A 86 -2.64 16.98 -1.01
N GLU A 87 -2.51 15.69 -1.26
CA GLU A 87 -2.71 15.07 -2.59
C GLU A 87 -4.21 14.92 -2.95
N ALA A 88 -5.14 15.42 -2.14
CA ALA A 88 -6.58 15.33 -2.32
C ALA A 88 -7.13 13.89 -2.44
N LEU A 89 -6.52 12.94 -1.72
CA LEU A 89 -6.85 11.51 -1.79
C LEU A 89 -7.85 11.03 -0.73
N ASP A 90 -8.39 11.91 0.11
CA ASP A 90 -9.39 11.53 1.13
C ASP A 90 -10.59 10.81 0.52
N ASN A 91 -11.08 11.29 -0.63
CA ASN A 91 -12.18 10.65 -1.35
C ASN A 91 -11.83 9.22 -1.80
N GLN A 92 -10.56 8.93 -2.13
CA GLN A 92 -10.15 7.58 -2.52
C GLN A 92 -10.13 6.63 -1.31
N ILE A 93 -9.80 7.13 -0.11
CA ILE A 93 -9.93 6.35 1.13
C ILE A 93 -11.40 5.97 1.36
N ASP A 94 -12.32 6.92 1.14
CA ASP A 94 -13.75 6.66 1.26
C ASP A 94 -14.29 5.73 0.17
N SER A 95 -13.90 5.90 -1.08
CA SER A 95 -14.26 5.00 -2.18
C SER A 95 -13.77 3.58 -1.92
N LEU A 96 -12.52 3.42 -1.46
CA LEU A 96 -11.98 2.12 -1.06
C LEU A 96 -12.83 1.49 0.04
N ARG A 97 -13.12 2.25 1.09
CA ARG A 97 -13.95 1.79 2.21
C ARG A 97 -15.35 1.37 1.78
N LEU A 98 -15.99 2.13 0.90
CA LEU A 98 -17.35 1.84 0.41
C LEU A 98 -17.39 0.60 -0.48
N ALA A 99 -16.30 0.28 -1.17
CA ALA A 99 -16.19 -0.94 -1.95
C ALA A 99 -16.02 -2.19 -1.08
N MET A 100 -15.28 -2.10 0.02
CA MET A 100 -14.88 -3.26 0.84
C MET A 100 -15.99 -4.24 1.25
N PRO A 101 -17.23 -3.84 1.59
CA PRO A 101 -18.30 -4.78 1.96
C PRO A 101 -18.62 -5.85 0.91
N ASP A 102 -18.34 -5.56 -0.37
CA ASP A 102 -18.58 -6.48 -1.49
C ASP A 102 -17.42 -7.47 -1.73
N PHE A 103 -16.36 -7.40 -0.90
CA PHE A 103 -15.14 -8.20 -1.07
C PHE A 103 -14.70 -8.85 0.24
N ASN A 104 -14.07 -10.02 0.13
CA ASN A 104 -13.37 -10.65 1.25
C ASN A 104 -11.92 -10.17 1.26
N ILE A 105 -11.60 -9.16 2.07
CA ILE A 105 -10.29 -8.47 2.02
C ILE A 105 -9.23 -9.22 2.83
N ASP A 106 -9.42 -9.46 4.13
CA ASP A 106 -8.51 -10.28 4.94
C ASP A 106 -8.90 -11.75 4.80
N LEU A 107 -7.99 -12.53 4.20
CA LEU A 107 -8.12 -13.97 4.07
C LEU A 107 -7.12 -14.68 5.00
N ASN A 108 -7.57 -15.70 5.72
CA ASN A 108 -6.70 -16.61 6.45
C ASN A 108 -6.72 -17.98 5.76
N LYS A 109 -5.66 -18.31 5.02
CA LYS A 109 -5.56 -19.54 4.20
C LYS A 109 -6.78 -19.71 3.27
N GLY A 110 -7.19 -18.61 2.61
CA GLY A 110 -8.34 -18.57 1.71
C GLY A 110 -9.70 -18.44 2.41
N ILE A 111 -9.76 -18.48 3.75
CA ILE A 111 -11.01 -18.33 4.50
C ILE A 111 -11.25 -16.84 4.80
N PRO A 112 -12.36 -16.25 4.34
CA PRO A 112 -12.74 -14.88 4.66
C PRO A 112 -12.75 -14.59 6.16
N GLN A 113 -12.33 -13.39 6.55
CA GLN A 113 -12.32 -12.93 7.94
C GLN A 113 -13.20 -11.69 8.14
N PRO A 114 -14.54 -11.81 8.11
CA PRO A 114 -15.46 -10.65 8.12
C PRO A 114 -15.25 -9.69 9.30
N ARG A 115 -14.89 -10.21 10.48
CA ARG A 115 -14.58 -9.37 11.65
C ARG A 115 -13.35 -8.49 11.44
N ARG A 116 -12.33 -9.00 10.74
CA ARG A 116 -11.12 -8.23 10.41
C ARG A 116 -11.42 -7.20 9.33
N ASP A 117 -12.24 -7.56 8.34
CA ASP A 117 -12.68 -6.61 7.31
C ASP A 117 -13.46 -5.46 7.94
N GLN A 118 -14.37 -5.75 8.87
CA GLN A 118 -15.06 -4.71 9.63
C GLN A 118 -14.11 -3.84 10.45
N GLN A 119 -13.05 -4.42 11.04
CA GLN A 119 -12.03 -3.64 11.76
C GLN A 119 -11.27 -2.71 10.81
N LEU A 120 -10.95 -3.15 9.59
CA LEU A 120 -10.31 -2.33 8.57
C LEU A 120 -11.25 -1.19 8.14
N ILE A 121 -12.52 -1.49 7.84
CA ILE A 121 -13.54 -0.49 7.48
C ILE A 121 -13.68 0.57 8.57
N ASN A 122 -13.86 0.15 9.83
CA ASN A 122 -13.98 1.07 10.96
C ASN A 122 -12.69 1.88 11.17
N GLY A 123 -11.53 1.27 10.92
CA GLY A 123 -10.24 1.93 11.01
C GLY A 123 -10.10 3.05 9.98
N LEU A 124 -10.51 2.82 8.73
CA LEU A 124 -10.49 3.84 7.66
C LEU A 124 -11.37 5.06 8.00
N GLN A 125 -12.43 4.88 8.79
CA GLN A 125 -13.29 5.98 9.28
C GLN A 125 -12.73 6.72 10.49
N SER A 126 -11.66 6.21 11.12
CA SER A 126 -11.15 6.78 12.36
C SER A 126 -10.64 8.21 12.15
N ALA A 127 -10.98 9.11 13.06
CA ALA A 127 -10.38 10.44 13.11
C ALA A 127 -8.92 10.41 13.62
N VAL A 128 -8.47 9.29 14.20
CA VAL A 128 -7.10 9.14 14.72
C VAL A 128 -6.18 8.72 13.56
N PRO A 129 -5.18 9.54 13.17
CA PRO A 129 -4.32 9.25 12.02
C PRO A 129 -3.63 7.88 12.12
N GLY A 130 -3.14 7.51 13.30
CA GLY A 130 -2.52 6.20 13.54
C GLY A 130 -3.43 5.03 13.18
N THR A 131 -4.69 5.07 13.63
CA THR A 131 -5.68 4.03 13.34
C THR A 131 -6.07 4.02 11.86
N LYS A 132 -6.32 5.20 11.28
CA LYS A 132 -6.70 5.35 9.87
C LYS A 132 -5.63 4.82 8.92
N ILE A 133 -4.39 5.28 9.10
CA ILE A 133 -3.27 4.88 8.24
C ILE A 133 -2.93 3.41 8.44
N LEU A 134 -2.98 2.88 9.66
CA LEU A 134 -2.76 1.46 9.87
C LEU A 134 -3.81 0.60 9.15
N ALA A 135 -5.08 1.01 9.17
CA ALA A 135 -6.13 0.33 8.43
C ALA A 135 -5.88 0.41 6.92
N LEU A 136 -5.55 1.59 6.39
CA LEU A 136 -5.22 1.79 4.98
C LEU A 136 -4.08 0.86 4.51
N MET A 137 -2.94 0.89 5.20
CA MET A 137 -1.77 0.10 4.81
C MET A 137 -2.07 -1.41 4.89
N LYS A 138 -2.82 -1.85 5.91
CA LYS A 138 -3.28 -3.25 6.01
C LYS A 138 -4.23 -3.63 4.88
N THR A 139 -5.16 -2.75 4.51
CA THR A 139 -6.08 -2.99 3.39
C THR A 139 -5.31 -3.16 2.08
N LEU A 140 -4.39 -2.25 1.76
CA LEU A 140 -3.55 -2.36 0.56
C LEU A 140 -2.73 -3.66 0.55
N TYR A 141 -2.10 -4.00 1.69
CA TYR A 141 -1.37 -5.27 1.81
C TYR A 141 -2.28 -6.48 1.58
N SER A 142 -3.47 -6.50 2.17
CA SER A 142 -4.45 -7.59 2.01
C SER A 142 -4.94 -7.72 0.56
N ILE A 143 -5.21 -6.60 -0.13
CA ILE A 143 -5.55 -6.62 -1.56
C ILE A 143 -4.44 -7.29 -2.38
N ARG A 144 -3.17 -6.97 -2.11
CA ARG A 144 -2.04 -7.65 -2.76
C ARG A 144 -2.03 -9.14 -2.46
N CYS A 145 -2.22 -9.53 -1.19
CA CYS A 145 -2.28 -10.95 -0.83
C CYS A 145 -3.39 -11.69 -1.58
N ASN A 146 -4.55 -11.07 -1.75
CA ASN A 146 -5.68 -11.67 -2.47
C ASN A 146 -5.41 -11.79 -3.97
N ILE A 147 -4.77 -10.81 -4.59
CA ILE A 147 -4.39 -10.91 -6.00
C ILE A 147 -3.37 -12.05 -6.23
N VAL A 148 -2.43 -12.23 -5.30
CA VAL A 148 -1.35 -13.22 -5.45
C VAL A 148 -1.80 -14.64 -5.07
N HIS A 149 -2.63 -14.77 -4.03
CA HIS A 149 -2.99 -16.07 -3.43
C HIS A 149 -4.48 -16.43 -3.51
N GLY A 150 -5.33 -15.49 -3.90
CA GLY A 150 -6.76 -15.70 -4.03
C GLY A 150 -7.16 -16.38 -5.34
N GLU A 151 -8.46 -16.56 -5.50
CA GLU A 151 -9.05 -17.07 -6.72
C GLU A 151 -8.85 -16.07 -7.87
N LYS A 152 -8.36 -16.55 -9.01
CA LYS A 152 -7.92 -15.72 -10.14
C LYS A 152 -9.05 -15.32 -11.10
N ALA A 153 -10.27 -15.23 -10.59
CA ALA A 153 -11.40 -14.80 -11.39
C ALA A 153 -11.33 -13.28 -11.63
N LEU A 154 -11.46 -12.89 -12.91
CA LEU A 154 -11.47 -11.50 -13.34
C LEU A 154 -12.92 -11.05 -13.48
N HIS A 155 -13.34 -10.08 -12.67
CA HIS A 155 -14.70 -9.56 -12.68
C HIS A 155 -14.69 -8.04 -12.66
N GLN A 156 -15.51 -7.42 -13.52
CA GLN A 156 -15.54 -5.97 -13.68
C GLN A 156 -15.87 -5.21 -12.39
N TYR A 157 -16.67 -5.78 -11.48
CA TYR A 157 -16.95 -5.14 -10.20
C TYR A 157 -15.68 -4.90 -9.36
N GLN A 158 -14.58 -5.62 -9.60
CA GLN A 158 -13.30 -5.39 -8.92
C GLN A 158 -12.71 -3.99 -9.17
N GLU A 159 -13.13 -3.29 -10.23
CA GLU A 159 -12.72 -1.89 -10.53
C GLU A 159 -12.98 -0.96 -9.34
N MET A 160 -14.12 -1.11 -8.67
CA MET A 160 -14.54 -0.24 -7.56
C MET A 160 -13.58 -0.31 -6.36
N LEU A 161 -12.87 -1.44 -6.21
CA LEU A 161 -11.85 -1.66 -5.19
C LEU A 161 -10.46 -1.25 -5.70
N LEU A 162 -10.11 -1.66 -6.91
CA LEU A 162 -8.75 -1.50 -7.45
C LEU A 162 -8.42 -0.05 -7.81
N LEU A 163 -9.34 0.70 -8.41
CA LEU A 163 -9.09 2.09 -8.80
C LEU A 163 -8.67 2.99 -7.63
N PRO A 164 -9.42 3.06 -6.50
CA PRO A 164 -8.98 3.86 -5.36
C PRO A 164 -7.71 3.28 -4.72
N ALA A 165 -7.56 1.96 -4.65
CA ALA A 165 -6.38 1.31 -4.09
C ALA A 165 -5.09 1.64 -4.87
N ILE A 166 -5.16 1.66 -6.21
CA ILE A 166 -4.04 2.03 -7.10
C ILE A 166 -3.61 3.47 -6.86
N GLN A 167 -4.55 4.41 -6.79
CA GLN A 167 -4.24 5.83 -6.56
C GLN A 167 -3.56 6.03 -5.20
N LEU A 168 -4.10 5.41 -4.15
CA LEU A 168 -3.55 5.47 -2.80
C LEU A 168 -2.16 4.83 -2.73
N LEU A 169 -1.99 3.63 -3.31
CA LEU A 169 -0.71 2.92 -3.32
C LEU A 169 0.36 3.69 -4.10
N ARG A 170 0.01 4.28 -5.24
CA ARG A 170 0.94 5.10 -6.03
C ARG A 170 1.43 6.31 -5.23
N ALA A 171 0.53 7.02 -4.54
CA ALA A 171 0.91 8.15 -3.70
C ALA A 171 1.82 7.72 -2.54
N ILE A 172 1.51 6.59 -1.90
CA ILE A 172 2.36 6.01 -0.84
C ILE A 172 3.74 5.63 -1.37
N VAL A 173 3.84 5.03 -2.56
CA VAL A 173 5.13 4.69 -3.21
C VAL A 173 6.00 5.94 -3.37
N VAL A 174 5.45 7.00 -3.95
CA VAL A 174 6.17 8.27 -4.15
C VAL A 174 6.59 8.88 -2.81
N TYR A 175 5.69 8.87 -1.82
CA TYR A 175 6.00 9.41 -0.50
C TYR A 175 7.10 8.63 0.20
N VAL A 176 7.05 7.30 0.20
CA VAL A 176 8.09 6.46 0.82
C VAL A 176 9.43 6.72 0.14
N HIS A 177 9.49 6.77 -1.20
CA HIS A 177 10.71 7.08 -1.94
C HIS A 177 11.33 8.41 -1.51
N SER A 178 10.52 9.49 -1.46
CA SER A 178 10.97 10.83 -1.03
C SER A 178 11.54 10.87 0.40
N ARG A 179 11.21 9.88 1.23
CA ARG A 179 11.65 9.79 2.64
C ARG A 179 12.83 8.85 2.83
N VAL A 180 13.00 7.84 1.98
CA VAL A 180 14.20 6.98 2.01
C VAL A 180 15.36 7.57 1.23
N ASP A 181 15.07 8.43 0.25
CA ASP A 181 16.06 9.11 -0.57
C ASP A 181 16.46 10.50 -0.04
N THR A 182 16.61 10.61 1.28
CA THR A 182 17.24 11.74 1.95
C THR A 182 18.58 11.31 2.54
#